data_AF-A0A1G3PM09-F1
#
_entry.id   AF-A0A1G3PM09-F1
#
_cell.length_a   1.000
_cell.length_b   1.000
_cell.length_c   1.000
_cell.angle_alpha   90.00
_cell.angle_beta   90.00
_cell.angle_gamma   90.00
#
_symmetry.space_group_name_H-M   'P 1'
#
loop_
_entity.id
_entity.type
_entity.pdbx_description
1 polymer ?
#
loop_
_entity_poly.entity_id
_entity_poly.type
_entity_poly.pdbx_seq_one_letter_code
_entity_poly.pdbx_strand_id
1 'polypeptide(L)'
;MKKTMLTVTALAVGLFAASCGGTDLNSMQKEGAAILDKICVTLQTAADKTASIADGTELAVMLEGTVSNSSVLQDEYYRWLSDKKLGAENEAKLMDLMKTKWDEVDAKNVQLADIIGQLMLKFEGNTEIQNRLEDVSIFLVGGGC
;
A
#
# COMPACT_ATOMS: atom_id res chain seq x y z
N MET A 1 52.86 -24.47 -34.77
CA MET A 1 52.44 -25.51 -33.81
C MET A 1 53.34 -25.47 -32.58
N LYS A 2 52.80 -25.08 -31.41
CA LYS A 2 53.31 -25.43 -30.07
C LYS A 2 52.09 -25.50 -29.15
N LYS A 3 51.79 -26.72 -28.68
CA LYS A 3 50.82 -27.00 -27.63
C LYS A 3 51.53 -26.79 -26.29
N THR A 4 50.88 -26.13 -25.35
CA THR A 4 51.18 -26.32 -23.93
C THR A 4 49.87 -26.42 -23.16
N MET A 5 49.87 -27.38 -22.24
CA MET A 5 48.77 -28.06 -21.58
C MET A 5 48.36 -27.34 -20.29
N LEU A 6 47.16 -27.69 -19.82
CA LEU A 6 46.48 -27.30 -18.58
C LEU A 6 47.34 -27.24 -17.31
N THR A 7 47.01 -26.27 -16.45
CA THR A 7 47.03 -26.45 -14.99
C THR A 7 45.68 -26.01 -14.43
N VAL A 8 44.95 -26.96 -13.84
CA VAL A 8 43.76 -26.75 -13.01
C VAL A 8 44.23 -26.43 -11.60
N THR A 9 43.68 -25.38 -10.98
CA THR A 9 43.67 -25.20 -9.52
C THR A 9 42.41 -24.37 -9.22
N ALA A 10 41.28 -25.05 -9.03
CA ALA A 10 40.77 -25.53 -7.74
C ALA A 10 39.74 -24.54 -7.16
N LEU A 11 38.55 -25.08 -6.93
CA LEU A 11 37.43 -24.52 -6.19
C LEU A 11 37.86 -23.70 -4.96
N ALA A 12 37.35 -22.47 -4.90
CA ALA A 12 36.75 -21.94 -3.67
C ALA A 12 35.53 -21.12 -4.15
N VAL A 13 34.42 -21.77 -4.52
CA VAL A 13 33.27 -21.93 -3.61
C VAL A 13 33.49 -21.20 -2.29
N GLY A 14 33.43 -19.86 -2.35
CA GLY A 14 33.07 -19.06 -1.20
C GLY A 14 31.62 -19.38 -0.86
N LEU A 15 31.46 -20.42 -0.03
CA LEU A 15 30.29 -20.70 0.77
C LEU A 15 29.90 -19.38 1.50
N PHE A 16 29.03 -18.57 0.90
CA PHE A 16 28.16 -17.75 1.73
C PHE A 16 27.15 -18.72 2.30
N ALA A 17 27.27 -18.87 3.61
CA ALA A 17 26.45 -19.65 4.51
C ALA A 17 25.11 -20.05 3.90
N ALA A 18 24.83 -21.36 3.91
CA ALA A 18 23.47 -21.83 3.94
C ALA A 18 22.74 -21.09 5.07
N SER A 19 21.92 -20.10 4.74
CA SER A 19 20.85 -19.70 5.63
C SER A 19 19.81 -20.81 5.52
N CYS A 20 20.02 -21.89 6.27
CA CYS A 20 18.96 -22.81 6.66
C CYS A 20 17.94 -22.00 7.47
N GLY A 21 17.02 -21.38 6.75
CA GLY A 21 16.06 -20.40 7.23
C GLY A 21 15.43 -19.78 5.99
N GLY A 22 14.72 -20.59 5.21
CA GLY A 22 14.01 -20.10 4.03
C GLY A 22 13.15 -18.91 4.41
N THR A 23 13.16 -17.86 3.59
CA THR A 23 12.26 -16.73 3.74
C THR A 23 10.83 -17.27 3.80
N ASP A 24 10.19 -17.19 4.96
CA ASP A 24 8.80 -17.60 5.12
C ASP A 24 7.89 -16.50 4.56
N LEU A 25 7.76 -16.52 3.22
CA LEU A 25 6.91 -15.59 2.48
C LEU A 25 5.44 -15.67 2.92
N ASN A 26 4.98 -16.81 3.44
CA ASN A 26 3.60 -16.95 3.91
C ASN A 26 3.40 -16.22 5.25
N SER A 27 4.36 -16.30 6.17
CA SER A 27 4.31 -15.51 7.41
C SER A 27 4.38 -14.01 7.10
N MET A 28 5.28 -13.62 6.19
CA MET A 28 5.39 -12.23 5.76
C MET A 28 4.12 -11.75 5.06
N GLN A 29 3.51 -12.55 4.19
CA GLN A 29 2.24 -12.22 3.55
C GLN A 29 1.16 -11.93 4.61
N LYS A 30 1.06 -12.75 5.67
CA LYS A 30 0.08 -12.53 6.74
C LYS A 30 0.32 -11.21 7.50
N GLU A 31 1.57 -10.91 7.82
CA GLU A 31 1.93 -9.66 8.49
C GLU A 31 1.63 -8.44 7.61
N GLY A 32 2.04 -8.46 6.34
CA GLY A 32 1.77 -7.39 5.38
C GLY A 32 0.28 -7.21 5.12
N ALA A 33 -0.46 -8.31 4.97
CA ALA A 33 -1.91 -8.30 4.78
C ALA A 33 -2.64 -7.68 5.96
N ALA A 34 -2.19 -7.92 7.19
CA ALA A 34 -2.78 -7.30 8.36
C ALA A 34 -2.64 -5.76 8.36
N ILE A 35 -1.57 -5.21 7.77
CA ILE A 35 -1.43 -3.75 7.61
C ILE A 35 -2.37 -3.24 6.52
N LEU A 36 -2.42 -3.90 5.36
CA LEU A 36 -3.32 -3.51 4.27
C LEU A 36 -4.80 -3.62 4.67
N ASP A 37 -5.17 -4.62 5.48
CA ASP A 37 -6.53 -4.77 6.01
C ASP A 37 -6.92 -3.57 6.90
N LYS A 38 -5.99 -2.98 7.66
CA LYS A 38 -6.27 -1.75 8.42
C LYS A 38 -6.57 -0.56 7.51
N ILE A 39 -5.90 -0.48 6.36
CA ILE A 39 -6.18 0.55 5.34
C ILE A 39 -7.59 0.34 4.79
N CYS A 40 -7.92 -0.89 4.37
CA CYS A 40 -9.26 -1.24 3.90
C CYS A 40 -10.35 -0.89 4.91
N VAL A 41 -10.17 -1.24 6.19
CA VAL A 41 -11.13 -0.92 7.25
C VAL A 41 -11.25 0.59 7.46
N THR A 42 -10.14 1.33 7.43
CA THR A 42 -10.14 2.80 7.57
C THR A 42 -10.96 3.46 6.46
N LEU A 43 -10.67 3.10 5.20
CA LEU A 43 -11.37 3.62 4.03
C LEU A 43 -12.85 3.21 4.00
N GLN A 44 -13.16 1.95 4.31
CA GLN A 44 -14.53 1.45 4.35
C GLN A 44 -15.35 2.15 5.45
N THR A 45 -14.76 2.33 6.63
CA THR A 45 -15.43 3.01 7.75
C THR A 45 -15.79 4.45 7.38
N ALA A 46 -14.89 5.15 6.67
CA ALA A 46 -15.17 6.49 6.19
C ALA A 46 -16.33 6.49 5.19
N ALA A 47 -16.26 5.62 4.18
CA ALA A 47 -17.32 5.45 3.19
C ALA A 47 -18.69 5.21 3.86
N ASP A 48 -18.78 4.28 4.81
CA ASP A 48 -20.02 3.95 5.52
C ASP A 48 -20.55 5.14 6.34
N LYS A 49 -19.66 5.92 6.97
CA LYS A 49 -20.04 7.05 7.80
C LYS A 49 -20.52 8.27 7.02
N THR A 50 -20.08 8.46 5.77
CA THR A 50 -20.49 9.63 4.96
C THR A 50 -22.01 9.78 4.87
N ALA A 51 -22.75 8.68 4.77
CA ALA A 51 -24.22 8.70 4.71
C ALA A 51 -24.89 9.20 6.00
N SER A 52 -24.18 9.12 7.14
CA SER A 52 -24.70 9.47 8.46
C SER A 52 -24.35 10.88 8.94
N ILE A 53 -23.43 11.57 8.25
CA ILE A 53 -22.98 12.92 8.62
C ILE A 53 -23.70 13.95 7.74
N ALA A 54 -24.53 14.80 8.37
CA ALA A 54 -25.29 15.82 7.65
C ALA A 54 -24.48 17.11 7.43
N ASP A 55 -23.61 17.46 8.38
CA ASP A 55 -22.78 18.66 8.33
C ASP A 55 -21.59 18.46 7.38
N GLY A 56 -21.49 19.27 6.34
CA GLY A 56 -20.45 19.11 5.33
C GLY A 56 -19.05 19.44 5.84
N THR A 57 -18.92 20.28 6.86
CA THR A 57 -17.63 20.60 7.49
C THR A 57 -17.12 19.42 8.31
N GLU A 58 -17.96 18.82 9.14
CA GLU A 58 -17.65 17.59 9.90
C GLU A 58 -17.31 16.44 8.94
N LEU A 59 -18.05 16.32 7.84
CA LEU A 59 -17.80 15.32 6.81
C LEU A 59 -16.42 15.52 6.17
N ALA A 60 -16.06 16.74 5.77
CA ALA A 60 -14.75 17.05 5.21
C ALA A 60 -13.61 16.77 6.20
N VAL A 61 -13.74 17.16 7.47
CA VAL A 61 -12.75 16.84 8.53
C VAL A 61 -12.55 15.33 8.68
N MET A 62 -13.64 14.56 8.69
CA MET A 62 -13.58 13.10 8.83
C MET A 62 -12.84 12.47 7.64
N LEU A 63 -13.11 12.94 6.42
CA LEU A 63 -12.45 12.44 5.22
C LEU A 63 -10.97 12.81 5.16
N GLU A 64 -10.60 14.03 5.52
CA GLU A 64 -9.20 14.47 5.67
C GLU A 64 -8.43 13.60 6.69
N GLY A 65 -9.04 13.33 7.84
CA GLY A 65 -8.46 12.45 8.86
C GLY A 65 -8.30 11.01 8.36
N THR A 66 -9.25 10.54 7.55
CA THR A 66 -9.20 9.21 6.93
C THR A 66 -8.04 9.09 5.95
N VAL A 67 -7.89 10.05 5.03
CA VAL A 67 -6.79 10.00 4.05
C VAL A 67 -5.43 10.13 4.71
N SER A 68 -5.30 10.99 5.72
CA SER A 68 -4.08 11.10 6.52
C SER A 68 -3.73 9.79 7.23
N ASN A 69 -4.71 9.14 7.89
CA ASN A 69 -4.49 7.86 8.55
C ASN A 69 -4.14 6.74 7.56
N SER A 70 -4.81 6.69 6.41
CA SER A 70 -4.48 5.74 5.34
C SER A 70 -3.05 5.95 4.82
N SER A 71 -2.59 7.20 4.68
CA SER A 71 -1.20 7.53 4.31
C SER A 71 -0.20 6.95 5.31
N VAL A 72 -0.45 7.14 6.61
CA VAL A 72 0.45 6.64 7.67
C VAL A 72 0.53 5.12 7.65
N LEU A 73 -0.58 4.44 7.37
CA LEU A 73 -0.61 2.98 7.25
C LEU A 73 0.08 2.46 5.97
N GLN A 74 0.01 3.19 4.86
CA GLN A 74 0.79 2.88 3.65
C GLN A 74 2.30 3.02 3.94
N ASP A 75 2.71 4.09 4.61
CA ASP A 75 4.10 4.28 5.04
C ASP A 75 4.55 3.18 6.01
N GLU A 76 3.68 2.73 6.93
CA GLU A 76 3.92 1.59 7.80
C GLU A 76 4.16 0.31 6.99
N TYR A 77 3.36 0.07 5.95
CA TYR A 77 3.52 -1.09 5.06
C TYR A 77 4.86 -1.05 4.30
N TYR A 78 5.21 0.08 3.68
CA TYR A 78 6.47 0.18 2.94
C TYR A 78 7.69 0.09 3.85
N ARG A 79 7.61 0.65 5.06
CA ARG A 79 8.65 0.49 6.07
C ARG A 79 8.79 -0.97 6.49
N TRP A 80 7.68 -1.64 6.79
CA TRP A 80 7.65 -3.05 7.13
C TRP A 80 8.28 -3.91 6.02
N LEU A 81 7.95 -3.64 4.75
CA LEU A 81 8.51 -4.35 3.60
C LEU A 81 10.03 -4.15 3.49
N SER A 82 10.49 -2.90 3.62
CA SER A 82 11.91 -2.54 3.62
C SER A 82 12.69 -3.23 4.76
N ASP A 83 12.10 -3.33 5.96
CA ASP A 83 12.73 -3.96 7.13
C ASP A 83 12.96 -5.46 6.93
N LYS A 84 12.23 -6.12 6.02
CA LYS A 84 12.44 -7.54 5.69
C LYS A 84 13.73 -7.79 4.92
N LYS A 85 14.35 -6.75 4.32
CA LYS A 85 15.61 -6.84 3.56
C LYS A 85 15.62 -8.02 2.59
N LEU A 86 14.52 -8.18 1.85
CA LEU A 86 14.37 -9.27 0.90
C LEU A 86 15.32 -9.08 -0.28
N GLY A 87 15.81 -10.19 -0.83
CA GLY A 87 16.40 -10.16 -2.17
C GLY A 87 15.29 -9.92 -3.20
N ALA A 88 15.63 -9.30 -4.33
CA ALA A 88 14.66 -8.90 -5.37
C ALA A 88 13.69 -10.02 -5.81
N GLU A 89 14.14 -11.28 -5.86
CA GLU A 89 13.29 -12.42 -6.20
C GLU A 89 12.19 -12.68 -5.15
N ASN A 90 12.55 -12.65 -3.86
CA ASN A 90 11.61 -12.88 -2.76
C ASN A 90 10.69 -11.68 -2.54
N GLU A 91 11.19 -10.47 -2.79
CA GLU A 91 10.38 -9.25 -2.80
C GLU A 91 9.32 -9.32 -3.90
N ALA A 92 9.70 -9.67 -5.14
CA ALA A 92 8.76 -9.81 -6.24
C ALA A 92 7.67 -10.87 -5.96
N LYS A 93 8.05 -12.03 -5.37
CA LYS A 93 7.09 -13.07 -4.96
C LYS A 93 6.16 -12.58 -3.85
N LEU A 94 6.68 -11.85 -2.86
CA LEU A 94 5.86 -11.28 -1.81
C LEU A 94 4.87 -10.25 -2.38
N MET A 95 5.32 -9.38 -3.28
CA MET A 95 4.46 -8.39 -3.94
C MET A 95 3.35 -9.08 -4.75
N ASP A 96 3.64 -10.17 -5.45
CA ASP A 96 2.63 -10.98 -6.16
C ASP A 96 1.60 -11.60 -5.20
N LEU A 97 2.06 -12.19 -4.09
CA LEU A 97 1.19 -12.73 -3.02
C LEU A 97 0.32 -11.64 -2.35
N MET A 98 0.79 -10.41 -2.36
CA MET A 98 0.13 -9.25 -1.77
C MET A 98 -0.77 -8.52 -2.77
N LYS A 99 -0.73 -8.87 -4.06
CA LYS A 99 -1.44 -8.14 -5.12
C LYS A 99 -2.94 -8.02 -4.88
N THR A 100 -3.61 -9.13 -4.54
CA THR A 100 -5.06 -9.11 -4.26
C THR A 100 -5.42 -8.14 -3.15
N LYS A 101 -4.57 -8.00 -2.12
CA LYS A 101 -4.80 -7.06 -1.02
C LYS A 101 -4.57 -5.61 -1.41
N TRP A 102 -3.59 -5.34 -2.27
CA TRP A 102 -3.44 -4.02 -2.87
C TRP A 102 -4.61 -3.66 -3.78
N ASP A 103 -5.09 -4.60 -4.59
CA ASP A 103 -6.27 -4.40 -5.44
C ASP A 103 -7.53 -4.12 -4.58
N GLU A 104 -7.65 -4.73 -3.38
CA GLU A 104 -8.70 -4.39 -2.41
C GLU A 104 -8.58 -2.95 -1.88
N VAL A 105 -7.36 -2.51 -1.51
CA VAL A 105 -7.11 -1.13 -1.07
C VAL A 105 -7.46 -0.13 -2.17
N ASP A 106 -7.05 -0.40 -3.41
CA ASP A 106 -7.36 0.44 -4.57
C ASP A 106 -8.87 0.55 -4.80
N ALA A 107 -9.59 -0.58 -4.74
CA ALA A 107 -11.05 -0.57 -4.86
C ALA A 107 -11.72 0.29 -3.78
N LYS A 108 -11.17 0.34 -2.55
CA LYS A 108 -11.67 1.21 -1.48
C LYS A 108 -11.33 2.69 -1.70
N ASN A 109 -10.15 2.99 -2.25
CA ASN A 109 -9.80 4.36 -2.64
C ASN A 109 -10.75 4.87 -3.74
N VAL A 110 -10.99 4.07 -4.78
CA VAL A 110 -11.93 4.39 -5.87
C VAL A 110 -13.34 4.60 -5.33
N GLN A 111 -13.82 3.73 -4.44
CA GLN A 111 -15.13 3.89 -3.80
C GLN A 111 -15.23 5.21 -3.03
N LEU A 112 -14.22 5.57 -2.25
CA LEU A 112 -14.23 6.81 -1.47
C LEU A 112 -14.14 8.05 -2.36
N ALA A 113 -13.35 7.99 -3.44
CA ALA A 113 -13.26 9.05 -4.43
C ALA A 113 -14.59 9.31 -5.14
N ASP A 114 -15.35 8.25 -5.49
CA ASP A 114 -16.69 8.39 -6.06
C ASP A 114 -17.67 9.07 -5.07
N ILE A 115 -17.64 8.65 -3.80
CA ILE A 115 -18.44 9.28 -2.74
C ILE A 115 -18.09 10.76 -2.61
N ILE A 116 -16.80 11.12 -2.65
CA ILE A 116 -16.35 12.51 -2.62
C ILE A 116 -16.89 13.30 -3.82
N GLY A 117 -16.84 12.72 -5.02
CA GLY A 117 -17.44 13.33 -6.21
C GLY A 117 -18.93 13.65 -6.03
N GLN A 118 -19.69 12.72 -5.45
CA GLN A 118 -21.11 12.94 -5.13
C GLN A 118 -21.31 14.05 -4.08
N LEU A 119 -20.43 14.13 -3.09
CA LEU A 119 -20.48 15.16 -2.05
C LEU A 119 -20.13 16.55 -2.59
N MET A 120 -19.17 16.64 -3.51
CA MET A 120 -18.82 17.90 -4.18
C MET A 120 -20.02 18.48 -4.94
N LEU A 121 -20.87 17.63 -5.54
CA LEU A 121 -22.13 18.04 -6.15
C LEU A 121 -23.18 18.44 -5.09
N LYS A 122 -23.30 17.67 -4.00
CA LYS A 122 -24.24 17.96 -2.91
C LYS A 122 -23.99 19.33 -2.26
N PHE A 123 -22.74 19.75 -2.17
CA PHE A 123 -22.34 21.03 -1.57
C PHE A 123 -21.99 22.10 -2.60
N GLU A 124 -22.55 22.00 -3.82
CA GLU A 124 -22.40 23.04 -4.85
C GLU A 124 -22.80 24.42 -4.32
N GLY A 125 -21.93 25.41 -4.53
CA GLY A 125 -22.11 26.77 -4.02
C GLY A 125 -21.52 27.00 -2.61
N ASN A 126 -21.01 25.97 -1.95
CA ASN A 126 -20.18 26.10 -0.74
C ASN A 126 -18.71 25.85 -1.08
N THR A 127 -18.01 26.91 -1.51
CA THR A 127 -16.61 26.84 -1.95
C THR A 127 -15.66 26.30 -0.89
N GLU A 128 -15.88 26.60 0.39
CA GLU A 128 -15.02 26.10 1.47
C GLU A 128 -15.06 24.57 1.55
N ILE A 129 -16.26 23.99 1.57
CA ILE A 129 -16.43 22.54 1.63
C ILE A 129 -15.92 21.88 0.35
N GLN A 130 -16.19 22.48 -0.81
CA GLN A 130 -15.73 21.96 -2.10
C GLN A 130 -14.20 21.90 -2.20
N ASN A 131 -13.49 22.96 -1.78
CA ASN A 131 -12.02 22.98 -1.79
C ASN A 131 -11.44 21.88 -0.89
N ARG A 132 -12.02 21.69 0.30
CA ARG A 132 -11.57 20.65 1.23
C ARG A 132 -11.80 19.24 0.68
N LEU A 133 -12.95 19.01 0.05
CA LEU A 133 -13.24 17.73 -0.61
C LEU A 133 -12.34 17.49 -1.82
N GLU A 134 -11.97 18.54 -2.56
CA GLU A 134 -11.02 18.46 -3.68
C GLU A 134 -9.62 18.05 -3.19
N ASP A 135 -9.13 18.65 -2.10
CA ASP A 135 -7.85 18.27 -1.48
C ASP A 135 -7.81 16.77 -1.10
N VAL A 136 -8.91 16.26 -0.53
CA VAL A 136 -9.04 14.83 -0.21
C VAL A 136 -9.05 13.97 -1.48
N SER A 137 -9.76 14.40 -2.53
CA SER A 137 -9.85 13.66 -3.80
C SER A 137 -8.49 13.54 -4.50
N ILE A 138 -7.70 14.62 -4.52
CA ILE A 138 -6.35 14.63 -5.08
C ILE A 138 -5.46 13.59 -4.40
N PHE A 139 -5.59 13.44 -3.08
CA PHE A 139 -4.83 12.43 -2.34
C PHE A 139 -5.21 11.00 -2.74
N LEU A 140 -6.52 10.72 -2.88
CA LEU A 140 -7.01 9.38 -3.21
C LEU A 140 -6.67 8.95 -4.65
N VAL A 141 -6.70 9.88 -5.60
CA VAL A 141 -6.40 9.61 -7.02
C VAL A 141 -4.90 9.69 -7.32
N GLY A 142 -4.18 10.58 -6.64
CA GLY A 142 -2.73 10.77 -6.79
C GLY A 142 -1.88 9.76 -6.02
N GLY A 143 -2.46 9.04 -5.05
CA GLY A 143 -1.80 8.02 -4.24
C GLY A 143 -1.86 6.59 -4.81
N GLY A 144 -2.36 6.43 -6.04
CA GLY A 144 -2.30 5.13 -6.75
C GLY A 144 -0.85 4.73 -7.03
N CYS A 145 -0.50 3.50 -6.66
CA CYS A 145 0.82 2.88 -6.86
C CYS A 145 1.30 2.93 -8.32
#